data_AF-A0A6A4ZZR5-F1
#
_entry.id   AF-A0A6A4ZZR5-F1
#
_cell.length_a   1.000
_cell.length_b   1.000
_cell.length_c   1.000
_cell.angle_alpha   90.00
_cell.angle_beta   90.00
_cell.angle_gamma   90.00
#
_symmetry.space_group_name_H-M   'P 1'
#
loop_
_entity.id
_entity.type
_entity.pdbx_description
1 polymer ?
#
loop_
_entity_poly.entity_id
_entity_poly.type
_entity_poly.pdbx_seq_one_letter_code
_entity_poly.pdbx_strand_id
1 'polypeptide(L)'
;MQTKLNARSATQYGSVDAPLQSTDEIHSRRLSNAKVLLAIGAVSIVAAGFVSTLHSSPMTTDVNNEAFDNPMAASRPASPTLHVVETIPGNDKTYFRSPSSLKFEKSGTKQLTSVIRVDESKVFQEILGFGGAFTEASALNFKKLPLAKQEEVLRLYFDKETGAAYTFGRVPMNSCDFSPASYSFDDIVNDVKLDHFDMHVSHDQDALIPFIKRALKLRPDIKLFLSPWSPPAWMK
;
A
#
# COMPACT_ATOMS: atom_id res chain seq x y z
N MET A 1 7.92 -35.09 40.56
CA MET A 1 6.62 -35.67 40.18
C MET A 1 6.13 -34.90 38.96
N GLN A 2 6.21 -35.53 37.79
CA GLN A 2 5.73 -34.97 36.51
C GLN A 2 4.20 -34.94 36.52
N THR A 3 3.60 -33.83 36.10
CA THR A 3 2.27 -33.89 35.47
C THR A 3 2.12 -32.77 34.43
N LYS A 4 2.07 -33.19 33.16
CA LYS A 4 1.60 -32.43 32.00
C LYS A 4 0.07 -32.41 31.99
N LEU A 5 -0.54 -31.34 31.46
CA LEU A 5 -1.84 -31.29 30.75
C LEU A 5 -2.00 -29.84 30.24
N ASN A 6 -1.45 -29.46 29.08
CA ASN A 6 -2.04 -29.56 27.74
C ASN A 6 -3.54 -29.28 27.64
N ALA A 7 -3.87 -28.03 27.34
CA ALA A 7 -5.01 -27.65 26.50
C ALA A 7 -4.67 -26.34 25.77
N ARG A 8 -4.42 -26.40 24.46
CA ARG A 8 -4.43 -25.23 23.57
C ARG A 8 -5.55 -25.46 22.56
N SER A 9 -6.49 -24.52 22.49
CA SER A 9 -7.49 -24.48 21.43
C SER A 9 -6.80 -24.09 20.12
N ALA A 10 -7.13 -24.82 19.06
CA ALA A 10 -6.71 -24.49 17.71
C ALA A 10 -7.43 -23.21 17.26
N THR A 11 -6.68 -22.15 16.99
CA THR A 11 -7.19 -20.99 16.25
C THR A 11 -7.22 -21.33 14.76
N GLN A 12 -8.27 -20.88 14.06
CA GLN A 12 -8.54 -21.12 12.63
C GLN A 12 -7.49 -20.52 11.67
N TYR A 13 -6.47 -19.83 12.20
CA TYR A 13 -5.26 -19.45 11.49
C TYR A 13 -4.11 -20.28 12.06
N GLY A 14 -3.53 -21.13 11.22
CA GLY A 14 -2.55 -22.14 11.60
C GLY A 14 -1.39 -21.61 12.45
N SER A 15 -0.97 -22.42 13.41
CA SER A 15 0.25 -22.21 14.18
C SER A 15 1.46 -22.23 13.23
N VAL A 16 2.07 -21.08 12.99
CA VAL A 16 3.40 -20.98 12.37
C VAL A 16 4.46 -21.21 13.45
N ASP A 17 4.66 -22.48 13.81
CA ASP A 17 5.90 -22.94 14.44
C ASP A 17 6.92 -23.28 13.33
N ALA A 18 7.20 -22.31 12.46
CA ALA A 18 8.31 -22.42 11.51
C ALA A 18 9.56 -21.81 12.16
N PRO A 19 10.68 -22.55 12.28
CA PRO A 19 11.91 -21.98 12.79
C PRO A 19 12.36 -20.83 11.87
N LEU A 20 12.84 -19.73 12.46
CA LEU A 20 13.45 -18.61 11.75
C LEU A 20 14.58 -19.15 10.85
N GLN A 21 14.33 -19.18 9.53
CA GLN A 21 15.32 -19.62 8.57
C GLN A 21 16.51 -18.67 8.56
N SER A 22 17.71 -19.24 8.49
CA SER A 22 18.95 -18.47 8.41
C SER A 22 18.98 -17.62 7.13
N THR A 23 19.68 -16.48 7.19
CA THR A 23 19.79 -15.51 6.09
C THR A 23 20.31 -16.12 4.78
N ASP A 24 21.10 -17.19 4.89
CA ASP A 24 21.72 -17.88 3.75
C ASP A 24 20.71 -18.73 2.96
N GLU A 25 19.69 -19.26 3.64
CA GLU A 25 18.62 -20.06 3.04
C GLU A 25 17.64 -19.19 2.21
N ILE A 26 17.43 -17.94 2.66
CA ILE A 26 16.62 -16.94 1.94
C ILE A 26 17.35 -16.46 0.67
N HIS A 27 18.68 -16.29 0.74
CA HIS A 27 19.47 -15.81 -0.39
C HIS A 27 19.58 -16.84 -1.52
N SER A 28 19.75 -18.12 -1.17
CA SER A 28 19.85 -19.22 -2.15
C SER A 28 18.54 -19.44 -2.93
N ARG A 29 17.38 -19.36 -2.26
CA ARG A 29 16.05 -19.43 -2.93
C ARG A 29 15.76 -18.26 -3.86
N ARG A 30 16.27 -17.06 -3.58
CA ARG A 30 16.11 -15.90 -4.48
C ARG A 30 16.86 -16.09 -5.79
N LEU A 31 18.06 -16.69 -5.74
CA LEU A 31 18.87 -16.96 -6.94
C LEU A 31 18.28 -18.06 -7.83
N SER A 32 17.60 -19.05 -7.26
CA SER A 32 16.91 -20.08 -8.07
C SER A 32 15.70 -19.50 -8.80
N ASN A 33 14.91 -18.65 -8.15
CA ASN A 33 13.68 -18.10 -8.74
C ASN A 33 13.96 -17.00 -9.77
N ALA A 34 15.03 -16.22 -9.60
CA ALA A 34 15.46 -15.22 -10.59
C ALA A 34 15.85 -15.85 -11.94
N LYS A 35 16.41 -17.07 -11.92
CA LYS A 35 16.76 -17.82 -13.15
C LYS A 35 15.53 -18.39 -13.86
N VAL A 36 14.45 -18.69 -13.13
CA VAL A 36 13.20 -19.21 -13.72
C VAL A 36 12.37 -18.10 -14.37
N LEU A 37 12.38 -16.87 -13.82
CA LEU A 37 11.62 -15.75 -14.41
C LEU A 37 12.23 -15.22 -15.72
N LEU A 38 13.55 -15.34 -15.91
CA LEU A 38 14.24 -14.85 -17.11
C LEU A 38 14.00 -15.74 -18.36
N ALA A 39 13.40 -16.92 -18.19
CA ALA A 39 13.10 -17.84 -19.29
C ALA A 39 11.67 -17.69 -19.87
N ILE A 40 10.79 -16.87 -19.27
CA ILE A 40 9.37 -16.77 -19.68
C ILE A 40 9.02 -15.40 -20.33
N GLY A 41 9.91 -14.42 -20.28
CA GLY A 41 9.65 -13.04 -20.74
C GLY A 41 10.02 -12.72 -22.19
N ALA A 42 9.63 -13.54 -23.17
CA ALA A 42 9.93 -13.26 -24.59
C ALA A 42 8.80 -13.63 -25.57
N VAL A 43 7.58 -13.08 -25.41
CA VAL A 43 6.58 -13.01 -26.50
C VAL A 43 5.70 -11.75 -26.34
N SER A 44 5.63 -10.97 -27.43
CA SER A 44 4.65 -9.90 -27.75
C SER A 44 4.86 -8.46 -27.25
N ILE A 45 5.66 -7.67 -27.98
CA ILE A 45 5.37 -6.24 -28.21
C ILE A 45 5.50 -5.96 -29.72
N VAL A 46 4.37 -5.72 -30.38
CA VAL A 46 4.31 -5.04 -31.69
C VAL A 46 3.20 -4.00 -31.60
N ALA A 47 3.58 -2.73 -31.56
CA ALA A 47 2.73 -1.63 -31.98
C ALA A 47 3.61 -0.43 -32.40
N ALA A 48 3.31 0.08 -33.59
CA ALA A 48 3.91 1.21 -34.32
C ALA A 48 4.26 2.43 -33.42
N GLY A 49 5.30 3.23 -33.65
CA GLY A 49 5.90 3.65 -34.91
C GLY A 49 5.70 5.17 -35.04
N PHE A 50 6.68 5.97 -34.63
CA PHE A 50 6.91 7.33 -35.18
C PHE A 50 8.35 7.76 -34.85
N VAL A 51 9.12 7.94 -35.92
CA VAL A 51 10.52 8.42 -35.94
C VAL A 51 10.47 9.94 -36.06
N SER A 52 11.21 10.66 -35.22
CA SER A 52 11.65 12.02 -35.52
C SER A 52 13.15 12.11 -35.28
N THR A 53 13.87 12.47 -36.33
CA THR A 53 15.31 12.44 -36.49
C THR A 53 16.03 13.56 -35.75
N LEU A 54 17.16 13.20 -35.17
CA LEU A 54 18.21 14.07 -34.64
C LEU A 54 18.66 15.12 -35.66
N HIS A 55 18.95 16.34 -35.18
CA HIS A 55 19.89 17.26 -35.80
C HIS A 55 20.95 17.63 -34.77
N SER A 56 22.17 17.20 -35.02
CA SER A 56 23.38 17.59 -34.31
C SER A 56 24.32 18.29 -35.28
N SER A 57 24.82 19.47 -34.92
CA SER A 57 26.08 20.03 -35.40
C SER A 57 26.52 21.22 -34.53
N PRO A 58 27.83 21.53 -34.51
CA PRO A 58 28.58 21.77 -33.27
C PRO A 58 29.03 23.22 -33.12
N MET A 59 29.36 23.68 -31.90
CA MET A 59 30.39 24.72 -31.76
C MET A 59 30.95 24.89 -30.32
N THR A 60 32.27 24.79 -30.27
CA THR A 60 33.25 25.56 -29.47
C THR A 60 33.12 25.62 -27.95
N THR A 61 34.13 25.02 -27.31
CA THR A 61 34.62 25.34 -25.98
C THR A 61 35.14 26.77 -25.94
N ASP A 62 34.53 27.61 -25.09
CA ASP A 62 35.20 28.78 -24.53
C ASP A 62 35.16 28.69 -23.00
N VAL A 63 36.36 28.54 -22.44
CA VAL A 63 36.66 28.58 -21.01
C VAL A 63 36.68 30.04 -20.60
N ASN A 64 35.68 30.47 -19.83
CA ASN A 64 35.79 31.67 -19.00
C ASN A 64 35.15 31.40 -17.64
N ASN A 65 35.97 31.59 -16.60
CA ASN A 65 35.63 31.49 -15.19
C ASN A 65 34.55 32.52 -14.83
N GLU A 66 33.32 32.06 -14.66
CA GLU A 66 32.30 32.72 -13.86
C GLU A 66 32.12 31.86 -12.60
N ALA A 67 32.40 32.44 -11.44
CA ALA A 67 32.20 31.79 -10.16
C ALA A 67 30.71 31.46 -9.99
N PHE A 68 30.34 30.18 -10.13
CA PHE A 68 29.04 29.71 -9.71
C PHE A 68 28.98 29.83 -8.18
N ASP A 69 28.31 30.87 -7.71
CA ASP A 69 27.85 30.97 -6.33
C ASP A 69 27.19 29.64 -5.95
N ASN A 70 27.82 28.94 -5.02
CA ASN A 70 27.33 27.69 -4.49
C ASN A 70 26.11 27.98 -3.59
N PRO A 71 24.86 27.60 -3.96
CA PRO A 71 23.71 27.83 -3.10
C PRO A 71 23.61 26.75 -2.00
N MET A 72 24.71 26.09 -1.62
CA MET A 72 24.80 25.27 -0.41
C MET A 72 25.21 26.08 0.83
N ALA A 73 24.59 27.25 1.03
CA ALA A 73 24.30 27.69 2.38
C ALA A 73 22.90 27.19 2.75
N ALA A 74 22.73 25.86 2.78
CA ALA A 74 21.50 25.24 3.25
C ALA A 74 21.29 25.67 4.70
N SER A 75 20.19 26.38 4.93
CA SER A 75 19.66 26.73 6.25
C SER A 75 19.81 25.53 7.19
N ARG A 76 20.37 25.76 8.39
CA ARG A 76 20.49 24.75 9.45
C ARG A 76 19.17 23.99 9.56
N PRO A 77 19.12 22.66 9.33
CA PRO A 77 17.86 21.92 9.45
C PRO A 77 17.33 22.16 10.87
N ALA A 78 16.03 22.39 10.97
CA ALA A 78 15.35 22.42 12.26
C ALA A 78 15.76 21.18 13.06
N SER A 79 15.94 21.33 14.38
CA SER A 79 16.24 20.19 15.25
C SER A 79 15.27 19.05 14.95
N PRO A 80 15.74 17.80 14.78
CA PRO A 80 14.87 16.71 14.36
C PRO A 80 13.74 16.54 15.38
N THR A 81 12.51 16.55 14.89
CA THR A 81 11.31 16.35 15.71
C THR A 81 11.00 14.86 15.78
N LEU A 82 10.83 14.33 16.99
CA LEU A 82 10.44 12.94 17.19
C LEU A 82 8.92 12.87 17.41
N HIS A 83 8.23 12.18 16.50
CA HIS A 83 6.80 11.88 16.61
C HIS A 83 6.63 10.46 17.14
N VAL A 84 5.90 10.30 18.24
CA VAL A 84 5.64 8.99 18.86
C VAL A 84 4.14 8.76 18.85
N VAL A 85 3.73 7.58 18.39
CA VAL A 85 2.35 7.10 18.41
C VAL A 85 2.32 5.81 19.21
N GLU A 86 1.49 5.77 20.26
CA GLU A 86 1.33 4.60 21.13
C GLU A 86 -0.12 4.11 21.13
N THR A 87 -0.29 2.78 21.08
CA THR A 87 -1.57 2.08 21.22
C THR A 87 -1.48 1.04 22.31
N ILE A 88 -2.36 1.13 23.32
CA ILE A 88 -2.41 0.20 24.46
C ILE A 88 -3.78 -0.50 24.48
N PRO A 89 -3.85 -1.84 24.38
CA PRO A 89 -5.09 -2.58 24.53
C PRO A 89 -5.74 -2.36 25.91
N GLY A 90 -7.05 -2.11 25.97
CA GLY A 90 -7.82 -2.09 27.22
C GLY A 90 -7.89 -0.75 27.97
N ASN A 91 -7.51 0.37 27.35
CA ASN A 91 -7.71 1.70 27.94
C ASN A 91 -8.84 2.45 27.20
N ASP A 92 -9.85 2.92 27.94
CA ASP A 92 -11.19 3.18 27.40
C ASP A 92 -11.35 4.41 26.47
N LYS A 93 -10.33 5.23 26.17
CA LYS A 93 -10.58 6.54 25.53
C LYS A 93 -9.64 7.03 24.43
N THR A 94 -8.56 6.33 24.07
CA THR A 94 -7.74 6.73 22.91
C THR A 94 -6.84 5.58 22.47
N TYR A 95 -7.09 5.02 21.27
CA TYR A 95 -6.23 4.01 20.67
C TYR A 95 -4.90 4.60 20.16
N PHE A 96 -4.82 5.90 19.91
CA PHE A 96 -3.58 6.59 19.59
C PHE A 96 -3.32 7.68 20.61
N ARG A 97 -2.19 7.59 21.30
CA ARG A 97 -1.68 8.63 22.18
C ARG A 97 -0.35 9.12 21.67
N SER A 98 -0.12 10.41 21.84
CA SER A 98 1.19 11.01 21.71
C SER A 98 1.75 11.17 23.13
N PRO A 99 2.59 10.23 23.62
CA PRO A 99 3.22 10.37 24.93
C PRO A 99 4.07 11.65 24.97
N SER A 100 4.52 12.02 26.18
CA SER A 100 5.42 13.17 26.36
C SER A 100 6.61 13.10 25.40
N SER A 101 6.98 14.26 24.85
CA SER A 101 7.94 14.32 23.75
C SER A 101 9.31 13.78 24.16
N LEU A 102 9.67 12.64 23.58
CA LEU A 102 11.03 12.15 23.57
C LEU A 102 11.90 13.12 22.77
N LYS A 103 13.15 13.31 23.20
CA LYS A 103 14.12 14.17 22.53
C LYS A 103 15.27 13.34 22.03
N PHE A 104 15.82 13.72 20.88
CA PHE A 104 17.09 13.17 20.43
C PHE A 104 18.20 13.62 21.39
N GLU A 105 18.97 12.67 21.89
CA GLU A 105 20.15 12.90 22.69
C GLU A 105 21.37 12.36 21.95
N LYS A 106 22.52 13.05 22.07
CA LYS A 106 23.78 12.47 21.60
C LYS A 106 24.07 11.23 22.43
N SER A 107 24.51 10.16 21.77
CA SER A 107 24.89 8.92 22.45
C SER A 107 25.92 9.22 23.56
N GLY A 108 25.52 9.03 24.81
CA GLY A 108 26.39 9.18 25.98
C GLY A 108 27.05 7.87 26.40
N THR A 109 27.88 7.92 27.43
CA THR A 109 28.52 6.75 28.08
C THR A 109 27.60 5.97 29.02
N LYS A 110 26.30 6.27 29.01
CA LYS A 110 25.32 5.65 29.92
C LYS A 110 25.15 4.18 29.53
N GLN A 111 25.31 3.28 30.49
CA GLN A 111 25.13 1.86 30.25
C GLN A 111 23.65 1.57 29.97
N LEU A 112 23.33 1.28 28.71
CA LEU A 112 21.97 0.95 28.27
C LEU A 112 21.72 -0.55 28.48
N THR A 113 20.56 -0.89 29.02
CA THR A 113 20.15 -2.29 29.28
C THR A 113 19.51 -2.96 28.06
N SER A 114 18.98 -2.18 27.12
CA SER A 114 18.41 -2.65 25.85
C SER A 114 18.61 -1.58 24.77
N VAL A 115 19.10 -1.98 23.60
CA VAL A 115 19.44 -1.05 22.50
C VAL A 115 19.03 -1.65 21.17
N ILE A 116 18.24 -0.89 20.41
CA ILE A 116 17.96 -1.15 18.99
C ILE A 116 18.81 -0.17 18.17
N ARG A 117 19.52 -0.68 17.15
CA ARG A 117 20.35 0.13 16.25
C ARG A 117 19.75 0.12 14.85
N VAL A 118 19.65 1.29 14.23
CA VAL A 118 19.26 1.46 12.83
C VAL A 118 20.54 1.66 12.02
N ASP A 119 20.72 0.84 10.98
CA ASP A 119 21.86 0.88 10.07
C ASP A 119 21.36 1.36 8.70
N GLU A 120 21.51 2.66 8.43
CA GLU A 120 20.99 3.31 7.22
C GLU A 120 21.70 2.83 5.93
N SER A 121 22.85 2.14 6.04
CA SER A 121 23.54 1.55 4.88
C SER A 121 22.87 0.28 4.35
N LYS A 122 21.95 -0.31 5.13
CA LYS A 122 21.22 -1.54 4.79
C LYS A 122 19.79 -1.23 4.37
N VAL A 123 19.57 -1.25 3.06
CA VAL A 123 18.26 -0.98 2.44
C VAL A 123 17.56 -2.29 2.06
N PHE A 124 16.24 -2.33 2.23
CA PHE A 124 15.38 -3.47 1.89
C PHE A 124 14.34 -3.08 0.82
N GLN A 125 13.14 -3.68 0.86
CA GLN A 125 12.08 -3.37 -0.09
C GLN A 125 11.50 -1.97 0.07
N GLU A 126 11.02 -1.40 -1.03
CA GLU A 126 10.15 -0.24 -1.00
C GLU A 126 8.76 -0.62 -0.49
N ILE A 127 8.17 0.23 0.34
CA ILE A 127 6.80 0.05 0.85
C ILE A 127 5.84 0.85 -0.03
N LEU A 128 5.01 0.14 -0.80
CA LEU A 128 4.07 0.76 -1.74
C LEU A 128 3.00 1.62 -1.06
N GLY A 129 2.60 1.22 0.14
CA GLY A 129 1.60 1.90 0.96
C GLY A 129 0.90 0.98 1.94
N PHE A 130 -0.03 1.56 2.70
CA PHE A 130 -0.93 0.87 3.61
C PHE A 130 -2.35 1.36 3.38
N GLY A 131 -3.33 0.49 3.65
CA GLY A 131 -4.73 0.91 3.68
C GLY A 131 -5.71 -0.25 3.80
N GLY A 132 -6.84 -0.14 3.09
CA GLY A 132 -7.98 -1.05 3.25
C GLY A 132 -8.66 -1.40 1.94
N ALA A 133 -9.74 -2.19 2.03
CA ALA A 133 -10.54 -2.59 0.88
C ALA A 133 -11.81 -1.75 0.77
N PHE A 134 -12.07 -1.22 -0.41
CA PHE A 134 -13.35 -0.65 -0.81
C PHE A 134 -14.27 -1.79 -1.26
N THR A 135 -14.79 -2.57 -0.33
CA THR A 135 -15.83 -3.56 -0.62
C THR A 135 -17.20 -2.90 -0.75
N GLU A 136 -18.15 -3.55 -1.41
CA GLU A 136 -19.53 -3.05 -1.48
C GLU A 136 -20.14 -2.89 -0.08
N ALA A 137 -19.93 -3.84 0.83
CA ALA A 137 -20.35 -3.70 2.23
C ALA A 137 -19.76 -2.45 2.88
N SER A 138 -18.47 -2.13 2.66
CA SER A 138 -17.86 -0.91 3.21
C SER A 138 -18.52 0.35 2.66
N ALA A 139 -18.81 0.38 1.36
CA ALA A 139 -19.43 1.51 0.68
C ALA A 139 -20.90 1.71 1.11
N LEU A 140 -21.66 0.62 1.24
CA LEU A 140 -23.05 0.67 1.70
C LEU A 140 -23.16 1.11 3.16
N ASN A 141 -22.27 0.62 4.04
CA ASN A 141 -22.23 1.08 5.43
C ASN A 141 -21.83 2.56 5.51
N PHE A 142 -20.82 2.97 4.73
CA PHE A 142 -20.42 4.38 4.64
C PHE A 142 -21.57 5.27 4.18
N LYS A 143 -22.29 4.88 3.12
CA LYS A 143 -23.42 5.63 2.55
C LYS A 143 -24.57 5.81 3.54
N LYS A 144 -24.80 4.85 4.45
CA LYS A 144 -25.84 4.92 5.49
C LYS A 144 -25.53 5.92 6.62
N LEU A 145 -24.28 6.35 6.77
CA LEU A 145 -23.91 7.32 7.80
C LEU A 145 -24.48 8.71 7.50
N PRO A 146 -24.79 9.54 8.51
CA PRO A 146 -25.03 10.97 8.30
C PRO A 146 -23.81 11.64 7.66
N LEU A 147 -24.02 12.67 6.84
CA LEU A 147 -22.94 13.31 6.06
C LEU A 147 -21.74 13.74 6.92
N ALA A 148 -21.99 14.32 8.11
CA ALA A 148 -20.93 14.71 9.03
C ALA A 148 -20.04 13.52 9.48
N LYS A 149 -20.64 12.34 9.68
CA LYS A 149 -19.92 11.11 10.01
C LYS A 149 -19.20 10.51 8.81
N GLN A 150 -19.74 10.69 7.61
CA GLN A 150 -19.01 10.33 6.39
C GLN A 150 -17.73 11.16 6.23
N GLU A 151 -17.78 12.47 6.46
CA GLU A 151 -16.59 13.33 6.43
C GLU A 151 -15.58 12.95 7.51
N GLU A 152 -16.05 12.64 8.73
CA GLU A 152 -15.19 12.17 9.82
C GLU A 152 -14.45 10.89 9.44
N VAL A 153 -15.14 9.89 8.90
CA VAL A 153 -14.54 8.62 8.45
C VAL A 153 -13.52 8.84 7.34
N LEU A 154 -13.85 9.66 6.34
CA LEU A 154 -12.94 9.96 5.24
C LEU A 154 -11.67 10.63 5.75
N ARG A 155 -11.80 11.61 6.67
CA ARG A 155 -10.65 12.30 7.26
C ARG A 155 -9.80 11.34 8.09
N LEU A 156 -10.43 10.51 8.94
CA LEU A 156 -9.72 9.53 9.77
C LEU A 156 -8.91 8.53 8.94
N TYR A 157 -9.38 8.12 7.75
CA TYR A 157 -8.61 7.19 6.91
C TYR A 157 -7.59 7.88 6.00
N PHE A 158 -7.96 8.98 5.34
CA PHE A 158 -7.24 9.46 4.15
C PHE A 158 -6.52 10.80 4.36
N ASP A 159 -6.86 11.57 5.39
CA ASP A 159 -6.19 12.83 5.68
C ASP A 159 -4.75 12.60 6.15
N LYS A 160 -3.81 13.42 5.65
CA LYS A 160 -2.37 13.25 5.93
C LYS A 160 -1.96 13.75 7.31
N GLU A 161 -2.66 14.74 7.83
CA GLU A 161 -2.28 15.47 9.04
C GLU A 161 -3.04 14.96 10.26
N THR A 162 -4.29 14.60 10.05
CA THR A 162 -5.25 14.31 11.14
C THR A 162 -5.83 12.90 11.07
N GLY A 163 -5.44 12.10 10.07
CA GLY A 163 -5.87 10.73 9.86
C GLY A 163 -4.73 9.72 9.81
N ALA A 164 -5.07 8.49 9.42
CA ALA A 164 -4.14 7.38 9.23
C ALA A 164 -3.37 7.46 7.89
N ALA A 165 -3.66 8.47 7.06
CA ALA A 165 -2.97 8.75 5.80
C ALA A 165 -2.87 7.54 4.85
N TYR A 166 -3.93 6.73 4.73
CA TYR A 166 -3.96 5.56 3.84
C TYR A 166 -3.61 5.94 2.40
N THR A 167 -2.74 5.14 1.78
CA THR A 167 -2.20 5.36 0.42
C THR A 167 -2.43 4.19 -0.52
N PHE A 168 -3.04 3.12 -0.03
CA PHE A 168 -3.27 1.89 -0.80
C PHE A 168 -4.70 1.39 -0.61
N GLY A 169 -5.40 1.12 -1.71
CA GLY A 169 -6.80 0.68 -1.70
C GLY A 169 -7.03 -0.54 -2.57
N ARG A 170 -7.67 -1.56 -2.01
CA ARG A 170 -8.15 -2.71 -2.79
C ARG A 170 -9.57 -2.49 -3.26
N VAL A 171 -9.86 -2.75 -4.53
CA VAL A 171 -11.23 -2.71 -5.09
C VAL A 171 -11.55 -4.10 -5.66
N PRO A 172 -12.53 -4.84 -5.10
CA PRO A 172 -13.02 -6.05 -5.74
C PRO A 172 -13.55 -5.73 -7.15
N MET A 173 -13.23 -6.58 -8.13
CA MET A 173 -13.96 -6.58 -9.40
C MET A 173 -15.09 -7.58 -9.28
N ASN A 174 -16.28 -7.21 -9.75
CA ASN A 174 -17.52 -7.95 -9.53
C ASN A 174 -17.84 -8.07 -8.03
N SER A 175 -18.82 -8.92 -7.71
CA SER A 175 -19.10 -9.28 -6.32
C SER A 175 -17.92 -9.96 -5.61
N CYS A 176 -17.90 -9.81 -4.29
CA CYS A 176 -17.11 -10.64 -3.37
C CYS A 176 -18.02 -11.19 -2.25
N ASP A 177 -17.46 -11.93 -1.30
CA ASP A 177 -18.18 -12.37 -0.10
C ASP A 177 -18.71 -11.22 0.77
N PHE A 178 -18.19 -10.00 0.59
CA PHE A 178 -18.68 -8.75 1.17
C PHE A 178 -19.61 -7.95 0.24
N SER A 179 -20.27 -8.63 -0.70
CA SER A 179 -21.37 -8.08 -1.49
C SER A 179 -22.72 -8.66 -1.02
N PRO A 180 -23.83 -7.90 -1.09
CA PRO A 180 -25.16 -8.39 -0.72
C PRO A 180 -25.64 -9.55 -1.60
N ALA A 181 -25.15 -9.62 -2.84
CA ALA A 181 -25.45 -10.67 -3.80
C ALA A 181 -24.25 -10.94 -4.71
N SER A 182 -24.25 -12.10 -5.35
CA SER A 182 -23.32 -12.38 -6.44
C SER A 182 -23.77 -11.67 -7.71
N TYR A 183 -22.84 -11.01 -8.37
CA TYR A 183 -22.99 -10.38 -9.69
C TYR A 183 -21.64 -10.37 -10.39
N SER A 184 -21.67 -10.22 -11.71
CA SER A 184 -20.53 -9.81 -12.52
C SER A 184 -20.93 -8.73 -13.52
N PHE A 185 -19.96 -8.04 -14.11
CA PHE A 185 -20.23 -7.07 -15.17
C PHE A 185 -20.52 -7.71 -16.53
N ASP A 186 -20.63 -9.04 -16.62
CA ASP A 186 -20.84 -9.75 -17.87
C ASP A 186 -21.60 -11.07 -17.65
N ASP A 187 -22.85 -10.97 -17.20
CA ASP A 187 -23.67 -12.13 -16.84
C ASP A 187 -24.41 -12.77 -18.05
N ILE A 188 -24.20 -12.27 -19.29
CA ILE A 188 -24.81 -12.85 -20.49
C ILE A 188 -24.07 -14.12 -20.92
N VAL A 189 -24.79 -15.24 -20.96
CA VAL A 189 -24.23 -16.56 -21.30
C VAL A 189 -23.61 -16.55 -22.70
N ASN A 190 -22.38 -17.07 -22.81
CA ASN A 190 -21.60 -17.17 -24.05
C ASN A 190 -21.22 -15.81 -24.68
N ASP A 191 -21.14 -14.74 -23.88
CA ASP A 191 -20.65 -13.45 -24.36
C ASP A 191 -19.11 -13.40 -24.48
N VAL A 192 -18.56 -14.31 -25.28
CA VAL A 192 -17.11 -14.45 -25.49
C VAL A 192 -16.47 -13.17 -26.06
N LYS A 193 -17.27 -12.34 -26.74
CA LYS A 193 -16.83 -11.06 -27.32
C LYS A 193 -16.98 -9.87 -26.37
N LEU A 194 -17.59 -10.05 -25.20
CA LEU A 194 -17.92 -8.99 -24.24
C LEU A 194 -18.84 -7.91 -24.86
N ASP A 195 -19.72 -8.30 -25.78
CA ASP A 195 -20.65 -7.39 -26.47
C ASP A 195 -21.69 -6.78 -25.49
N HIS A 196 -21.90 -7.41 -24.34
CA HIS A 196 -22.83 -7.03 -23.27
C HIS A 196 -22.13 -6.69 -21.95
N PHE A 197 -20.79 -6.60 -21.92
CA PHE A 197 -20.06 -6.17 -20.73
C PHE A 197 -20.54 -4.78 -20.29
N ASP A 198 -20.84 -4.64 -19.00
CA ASP A 198 -21.26 -3.39 -18.38
C ASP A 198 -20.07 -2.43 -18.22
N MET A 199 -19.76 -1.72 -19.31
CA MET A 199 -18.70 -0.71 -19.37
C MET A 199 -18.91 0.46 -18.40
N HIS A 200 -20.13 0.63 -17.87
CA HIS A 200 -20.45 1.67 -16.92
C HIS A 200 -20.35 1.21 -15.47
N VAL A 201 -20.06 -0.07 -15.22
CA VAL A 201 -20.04 -0.68 -13.88
C VAL A 201 -21.26 -0.25 -13.07
N SER A 202 -22.44 -0.37 -13.68
CA SER A 202 -23.69 0.24 -13.26
C SER A 202 -24.07 -0.13 -11.83
N HIS A 203 -23.79 -1.36 -11.40
CA HIS A 203 -24.00 -1.81 -10.01
C HIS A 203 -23.20 -0.97 -9.00
N ASP A 204 -21.96 -0.62 -9.33
CA ASP A 204 -21.03 0.07 -8.42
C ASP A 204 -21.24 1.58 -8.37
N GLN A 205 -22.02 2.16 -9.30
CA GLN A 205 -22.25 3.61 -9.38
C GLN A 205 -23.01 4.18 -8.18
N ASP A 206 -23.80 3.38 -7.48
CA ASP A 206 -24.67 3.85 -6.40
C ASP A 206 -23.92 4.14 -5.08
N ALA A 207 -22.91 3.32 -4.75
CA ALA A 207 -22.23 3.39 -3.46
C ALA A 207 -20.70 3.32 -3.57
N LEU A 208 -20.17 2.34 -4.31
CA LEU A 208 -18.75 2.05 -4.34
C LEU A 208 -17.94 3.16 -5.05
N ILE A 209 -18.33 3.52 -6.27
CA ILE A 209 -17.66 4.56 -7.06
C ILE A 209 -17.73 5.94 -6.36
N PRO A 210 -18.88 6.39 -5.82
CA PRO A 210 -18.94 7.63 -5.04
C PRO A 210 -18.02 7.64 -3.82
N PHE A 211 -17.91 6.50 -3.10
CA PHE A 211 -17.04 6.40 -1.93
C PHE A 211 -15.56 6.52 -2.33
N ILE A 212 -15.13 5.79 -3.36
CA ILE A 212 -13.76 5.86 -3.90
C ILE A 212 -13.44 7.28 -4.38
N LYS A 213 -14.35 7.92 -5.14
CA LYS A 213 -14.16 9.30 -5.62
C LYS A 213 -13.98 10.30 -4.47
N ARG A 214 -14.69 10.13 -3.36
CA ARG A 214 -14.52 11.00 -2.18
C ARG A 214 -13.21 10.75 -1.44
N ALA A 215 -12.76 9.50 -1.35
CA ALA A 215 -11.43 9.19 -0.83
C ALA A 215 -10.33 9.83 -1.69
N LEU A 216 -10.43 9.72 -3.02
CA LEU A 216 -9.47 10.32 -3.97
C LEU A 216 -9.44 11.86 -3.92
N LYS A 217 -10.55 12.52 -3.57
CA LYS A 217 -10.55 13.98 -3.37
C LYS A 217 -9.66 14.41 -2.20
N LEU A 218 -9.60 13.61 -1.13
CA LEU A 218 -8.77 13.88 0.05
C LEU A 218 -7.33 13.38 -0.12
N ARG A 219 -7.16 12.24 -0.80
CA ARG A 219 -5.86 11.63 -1.07
C ARG A 219 -5.75 11.26 -2.56
N PRO A 220 -5.39 12.24 -3.42
CA PRO A 220 -5.30 12.01 -4.87
C PRO A 220 -4.25 10.98 -5.29
N ASP A 221 -3.27 10.72 -4.43
CA ASP A 221 -2.17 9.77 -4.64
C ASP A 221 -2.42 8.37 -4.08
N ILE A 222 -3.67 8.01 -3.71
CA ILE A 222 -4.01 6.61 -3.39
C ILE A 222 -3.76 5.75 -4.62
N LYS A 223 -2.99 4.68 -4.45
CA LYS A 223 -2.87 3.61 -5.44
C LYS A 223 -4.01 2.63 -5.23
N LEU A 224 -4.82 2.43 -6.26
CA LEU A 224 -5.87 1.43 -6.27
C LEU A 224 -5.42 0.20 -7.04
N PHE A 225 -5.73 -0.99 -6.52
CA PHE A 225 -5.59 -2.23 -7.28
C PHE A 225 -6.90 -3.00 -7.30
N LEU A 226 -7.15 -3.64 -8.43
CA LEU A 226 -8.36 -4.38 -8.70
C LEU A 226 -8.09 -5.88 -8.54
N SER A 227 -9.04 -6.62 -8.01
CA SER A 227 -8.92 -8.08 -7.88
C SER A 227 -10.28 -8.76 -8.04
N PRO A 228 -10.49 -9.59 -9.08
CA PRO A 228 -11.72 -10.35 -9.23
C PRO A 228 -11.78 -11.52 -8.23
N TRP A 229 -12.97 -11.81 -7.71
CA TRP A 229 -13.21 -13.00 -6.89
C TRP A 229 -13.48 -14.24 -7.72
N SER A 230 -14.14 -14.04 -8.86
CA SER A 230 -14.60 -15.08 -9.76
C SER A 230 -14.84 -14.47 -11.14
N PRO A 231 -14.63 -15.23 -12.23
CA PRO A 231 -15.19 -14.87 -13.53
C PRO A 231 -16.74 -14.94 -13.49
N PRO A 232 -17.43 -14.41 -14.51
CA PRO A 232 -18.85 -14.67 -14.75
C PRO A 232 -19.18 -16.16 -14.69
N ALA A 233 -20.41 -16.49 -14.29
CA ALA A 233 -20.82 -17.88 -14.07
C ALA A 233 -20.68 -18.76 -15.31
N TRP A 234 -20.94 -18.21 -16.51
CA TRP A 234 -20.88 -18.95 -17.78
C TRP A 234 -19.46 -19.27 -18.27
N MET A 235 -18.43 -18.67 -17.65
CA MET A 235 -17.02 -18.96 -17.97
C MET A 235 -16.43 -20.10 -17.13
N LYS A 236 -17.24 -20.77 -16.29
CA LYS A 236 -16.83 -21.90 -15.44
C LYS A 236 -17.36 -23.22 -15.97
#